data_AF-A0A109UVP4-F1
#
_entry.id   AF-A0A109UVP4-F1
#
_cell.length_a   1.000
_cell.length_b   1.000
_cell.length_c   1.000
_cell.angle_alpha   90.00
_cell.angle_beta   90.00
_cell.angle_gamma   90.00
#
_symmetry.space_group_name_H-M   'P 1'
#
loop_
_entity.id
_entity.type
_entity.pdbx_description
1 polymer ?
#
loop_
_entity_poly.entity_id
_entity_poly.type
_entity_poly.pdbx_seq_one_letter_code
_entity_poly.pdbx_strand_id
1 'polypeptide(L)'
;MAIRTEAYIRANKRLPAIVYRMSTLPDYKDSTMKLFINVFNFKGNTIDEALAIIAKKELYSKYFNSQKTDKKTINDAKSGKGSNCVDWGQVYYRIAKSLGYDVQFVHVKCRVSGTGHIRLRLKHKKHTGGNWINRDPAAVADTTSGNVRSLWCEDGYLIAYDPSWIFTDLYSS
;
A
#
# COMPACT_ATOMS: atom_id res chain seq x y z
N MET A 1 5.53 -21.54 -16.29
CA MET A 1 4.64 -22.66 -15.88
C MET A 1 4.73 -23.84 -16.84
N ALA A 2 4.61 -23.63 -18.16
CA ALA A 2 4.63 -24.70 -19.17
C ALA A 2 5.78 -25.72 -18.99
N ILE A 3 7.00 -25.23 -18.79
CA ILE A 3 8.21 -26.08 -18.69
C ILE A 3 8.13 -27.12 -17.55
N ARG A 4 7.59 -26.76 -16.38
CA ARG A 4 7.53 -27.68 -15.22
C ARG A 4 6.39 -28.69 -15.33
N THR A 5 5.25 -28.27 -15.91
CA THR A 5 4.11 -29.16 -16.14
C THR A 5 4.43 -30.19 -17.22
N GLU A 6 5.07 -29.77 -18.32
CA GLU A 6 5.52 -30.68 -19.38
C GLU A 6 6.58 -31.68 -18.90
N ALA A 7 7.51 -31.26 -18.04
CA ALA A 7 8.48 -32.16 -17.42
C ALA A 7 7.80 -33.21 -16.52
N TYR A 8 6.82 -32.80 -15.72
CA TYR A 8 6.03 -33.73 -14.88
C TYR A 8 5.25 -34.74 -15.72
N ILE A 9 4.59 -34.27 -16.79
CA ILE A 9 3.84 -35.13 -17.72
C ILE A 9 4.77 -36.14 -18.39
N ARG A 10 5.95 -35.71 -18.84
CA ARG A 10 6.95 -36.60 -19.44
C ARG A 10 7.42 -37.69 -18.46
N ALA A 11 7.68 -37.33 -17.20
CA ALA A 11 8.17 -38.27 -16.20
C ALA A 11 7.10 -39.23 -15.67
N ASN A 12 5.85 -38.77 -15.55
CA ASN A 12 4.80 -39.52 -14.83
C ASN A 12 3.68 -40.03 -15.75
N LYS A 13 3.73 -39.71 -17.05
CA LYS A 13 2.73 -40.05 -18.08
C LYS A 13 1.28 -39.71 -17.69
N ARG A 14 1.10 -38.74 -16.79
CA ARG A 14 -0.20 -38.28 -16.31
C ARG A 14 -0.20 -36.78 -16.03
N LEU A 15 -1.38 -36.17 -16.10
CA LEU A 15 -1.56 -34.78 -15.68
C LEU A 15 -1.38 -34.67 -14.15
N PRO A 16 -0.71 -33.62 -13.65
CA PRO A 16 -0.64 -33.36 -12.21
C PRO A 16 -2.05 -33.08 -11.66
N ALA A 17 -2.37 -33.69 -10.51
CA ALA A 17 -3.70 -33.58 -9.90
C ALA A 17 -4.03 -32.14 -9.45
N ILE A 18 -3.03 -31.39 -9.00
CA ILE A 18 -3.15 -29.98 -8.61
C ILE A 18 -1.88 -29.25 -9.07
N VAL A 19 -2.04 -28.18 -9.85
CA VAL A 19 -0.94 -27.27 -10.21
C VAL A 19 -1.05 -26.03 -9.34
N TYR A 20 -0.22 -25.95 -8.30
CA TYR A 20 -0.08 -24.71 -7.53
C TYR A 20 0.67 -23.69 -8.39
N ARG A 21 -0.05 -22.69 -8.91
CA ARG A 21 0.59 -21.49 -9.47
C ARG A 21 1.14 -20.71 -8.27
N MET A 22 2.42 -20.90 -7.96
CA MET A 22 3.15 -19.90 -7.19
C MET A 22 3.03 -18.60 -7.98
N SER A 23 2.19 -17.68 -7.51
CA SER A 23 2.26 -16.28 -7.92
C SER A 23 3.59 -15.76 -7.40
N THR A 24 4.66 -15.97 -8.16
CA THR A 24 5.88 -15.22 -7.94
C THR A 24 5.52 -13.79 -8.24
N LEU A 25 5.54 -12.94 -7.21
CA LEU A 25 5.44 -11.51 -7.41
C LEU A 25 6.45 -11.10 -8.50
N PRO A 26 6.12 -10.11 -9.33
CA PRO A 26 7.09 -9.49 -10.22
C PRO A 26 8.38 -9.14 -9.45
N ASP A 27 9.53 -9.19 -10.13
CA ASP A 27 10.78 -8.64 -9.58
C ASP A 27 10.69 -7.11 -9.59
N TYR A 28 10.04 -6.56 -8.57
CA TYR A 28 9.83 -5.12 -8.42
C TYR A 28 11.17 -4.42 -8.21
N LYS A 29 11.48 -3.37 -8.96
CA LYS A 29 12.74 -2.61 -8.78
C LYS A 29 12.73 -1.67 -7.57
N ASP A 30 11.55 -1.23 -7.14
CA ASP A 30 11.38 -0.29 -6.04
C ASP A 30 11.80 -0.91 -4.69
N SER A 31 12.69 -0.23 -3.97
CA SER A 31 13.27 -0.72 -2.72
C SER A 31 12.24 -0.78 -1.59
N THR A 32 11.26 0.12 -1.56
CA THR A 32 10.16 0.13 -0.59
C THR A 32 9.27 -1.08 -0.81
N MET A 33 8.93 -1.41 -2.05
CA MET A 33 8.17 -2.63 -2.37
C MET A 33 8.93 -3.91 -1.99
N LYS A 34 10.22 -4.01 -2.33
CA LYS A 34 11.06 -5.15 -1.93
C LYS A 34 11.09 -5.32 -0.41
N LEU A 35 11.27 -4.21 0.32
CA LEU A 35 11.29 -4.24 1.78
C LEU A 35 9.93 -4.67 2.35
N PHE A 36 8.83 -4.13 1.81
CA PHE A 36 7.49 -4.48 2.23
C PHE A 36 7.20 -5.99 2.06
N ILE A 37 7.56 -6.56 0.91
CA ILE A 37 7.48 -8.00 0.65
C ILE A 37 8.25 -8.79 1.68
N ASN A 38 9.51 -8.42 1.93
CA ASN A 38 10.37 -9.14 2.86
C ASN A 38 9.89 -9.04 4.31
N VAL A 39 9.43 -7.86 4.75
CA VAL A 39 9.05 -7.61 6.14
C VAL A 39 7.71 -8.26 6.49
N PHE A 40 6.74 -8.17 5.58
CA PHE A 40 5.38 -8.65 5.84
C PHE A 40 5.04 -9.97 5.14
N ASN A 41 6.00 -10.58 4.44
CA ASN A 41 5.78 -11.77 3.60
C ASN A 41 4.60 -11.55 2.63
N PHE A 42 4.51 -10.35 2.05
CA PHE A 42 3.43 -9.98 1.15
C PHE A 42 3.48 -10.83 -0.12
N LYS A 43 2.32 -11.37 -0.52
CA LYS A 43 2.16 -12.23 -1.70
C LYS A 43 1.02 -11.77 -2.62
N GLY A 44 0.35 -10.68 -2.27
CA GLY A 44 -0.79 -10.14 -3.01
C GLY A 44 -0.37 -9.35 -4.25
N ASN A 45 -1.32 -9.03 -5.10
CA ASN A 45 -1.09 -8.24 -6.32
C ASN A 45 -1.98 -6.99 -6.40
N THR A 46 -2.74 -6.71 -5.34
CA THR A 46 -3.60 -5.53 -5.24
C THR A 46 -3.21 -4.64 -4.06
N ILE A 47 -3.59 -3.37 -4.16
CA ILE A 47 -3.39 -2.42 -3.06
C ILE A 47 -4.23 -2.78 -1.83
N ASP A 48 -5.42 -3.35 -2.03
CA ASP A 48 -6.31 -3.76 -0.95
C ASP A 48 -5.71 -4.93 -0.15
N GLU A 49 -5.04 -5.88 -0.82
CA GLU A 49 -4.28 -6.95 -0.13
C GLU A 49 -3.09 -6.40 0.65
N ALA A 50 -2.42 -5.37 0.13
CA ALA A 50 -1.34 -4.69 0.86
C ALA A 50 -1.88 -3.95 2.10
N LEU A 51 -3.04 -3.27 1.98
CA LEU A 51 -3.70 -2.61 3.10
C LEU A 51 -4.18 -3.61 4.16
N ALA A 52 -4.63 -4.80 3.75
CA ALA A 52 -5.05 -5.86 4.67
C ALA A 52 -3.93 -6.36 5.60
N ILE A 53 -2.65 -6.12 5.27
CA ILE A 53 -1.53 -6.42 6.17
C ILE A 53 -1.54 -5.50 7.38
N ILE A 54 -1.72 -4.20 7.16
CA ILE A 54 -1.65 -3.19 8.21
C ILE A 54 -2.99 -3.05 8.96
N ALA A 55 -4.11 -3.39 8.33
CA ALA A 55 -5.46 -3.33 8.92
C ALA A 55 -5.66 -4.27 10.14
N LYS A 56 -4.69 -5.14 10.42
CA LYS A 56 -4.75 -6.14 11.50
C LYS A 56 -4.14 -5.63 12.81
N LYS A 57 -3.52 -4.45 12.81
CA LYS A 57 -2.82 -3.88 13.96
C LYS A 57 -3.07 -2.38 13.99
N GLU A 58 -3.15 -1.82 15.19
CA GLU A 58 -3.15 -0.38 15.37
C GLU A 58 -1.73 0.14 15.12
N LEU A 59 -1.55 0.77 13.97
CA LEU A 59 -0.28 1.25 13.43
C LEU A 59 -0.36 2.73 13.03
N TYR A 60 -1.38 3.45 13.46
CA TYR A 60 -1.44 4.88 13.32
C TYR A 60 -0.80 5.58 14.53
N SER A 61 -0.21 6.74 14.31
CA SER A 61 0.30 7.59 15.38
C SER A 61 0.12 9.05 15.03
N LYS A 62 -0.34 9.83 16.01
CA LYS A 62 -0.72 11.23 15.83
C LYS A 62 0.50 12.14 16.00
N TYR A 63 1.13 12.50 14.88
CA TYR A 63 2.14 13.56 14.80
C TYR A 63 2.04 14.28 13.45
N PHE A 64 2.50 15.53 13.41
CA PHE A 64 2.51 16.35 12.20
C PHE A 64 3.79 16.14 11.38
N ASN A 65 3.65 16.33 10.05
CA ASN A 65 4.70 16.24 9.03
C ASN A 65 5.31 14.84 8.86
N SER A 66 6.01 14.59 7.75
CA SER A 66 6.77 13.36 7.63
C SER A 66 7.94 13.36 8.62
N GLN A 67 8.09 12.27 9.38
CA GLN A 67 9.23 12.12 10.31
C GLN A 67 10.02 10.85 10.03
N LYS A 68 9.55 10.01 9.11
CA LYS A 68 10.09 8.68 8.89
C LYS A 68 10.24 8.39 7.41
N THR A 69 11.41 7.89 7.05
CA THR A 69 11.62 7.29 5.73
C THR A 69 10.72 6.07 5.56
N ASP A 70 10.38 5.71 4.32
CA ASP A 70 9.63 4.49 4.03
C ASP A 70 10.20 3.24 4.72
N LYS A 71 11.54 3.13 4.73
CA LYS A 71 12.26 2.05 5.41
C LYS A 71 11.98 2.05 6.90
N LYS A 72 11.99 3.22 7.55
CA LYS A 72 11.70 3.35 8.98
C LYS A 72 10.23 3.04 9.25
N THR A 73 9.30 3.57 8.46
CA THR A 73 7.85 3.31 8.57
C THR A 73 7.55 1.81 8.54
N ILE A 74 8.12 1.08 7.57
CA ILE A 74 7.91 -0.38 7.44
C ILE A 74 8.50 -1.16 8.62
N ASN A 75 9.73 -0.83 9.06
CA ASN A 75 10.38 -1.54 10.16
C ASN A 75 9.75 -1.24 11.53
N ASP A 76 9.32 0.00 11.75
CA ASP A 76 8.56 0.41 12.93
C ASP A 76 7.24 -0.38 12.98
N ALA A 77 6.53 -0.48 11.86
CA ALA A 77 5.28 -1.23 11.77
C ALA A 77 5.46 -2.74 12.05
N LYS A 78 6.58 -3.34 11.61
CA LYS A 78 6.94 -4.73 12.00
C LYS A 78 7.00 -4.89 13.51
N SER A 79 7.54 -3.88 14.19
CA SER A 79 7.70 -3.82 15.65
C SER A 79 6.45 -3.30 16.38
N GLY A 80 5.33 -3.11 15.68
CA GLY A 80 4.08 -2.61 16.26
C GLY A 80 4.08 -1.10 16.58
N LYS A 81 5.03 -0.33 16.03
CA LYS A 81 5.08 1.12 16.19
C LYS A 81 4.36 1.81 15.04
N GLY A 82 3.45 2.73 15.36
CA GLY A 82 2.64 3.42 14.37
C GLY A 82 3.34 4.58 13.68
N SER A 83 2.74 5.04 12.58
CA SER A 83 3.19 6.19 11.78
C SER A 83 1.99 7.04 11.33
N ASN A 84 2.23 8.28 10.89
CA ASN A 84 1.15 9.21 10.53
C ASN A 84 0.69 9.06 9.07
N CYS A 85 -0.23 9.94 8.64
CA CYS A 85 -0.84 9.92 7.32
C CYS A 85 0.12 10.22 6.17
N VAL A 86 1.13 11.05 6.40
CA VAL A 86 2.16 11.35 5.38
C VAL A 86 3.05 10.13 5.18
N ASP A 87 3.60 9.58 6.27
CA ASP A 87 4.54 8.46 6.22
C ASP A 87 3.89 7.19 5.64
N TRP A 88 2.64 6.89 6.05
CA TRP A 88 1.89 5.78 5.45
C TRP A 88 1.50 6.05 4.00
N GLY A 89 1.13 7.30 3.67
CA GLY A 89 0.83 7.72 2.31
C GLY A 89 2.00 7.49 1.36
N GLN A 90 3.22 7.87 1.75
CA GLN A 90 4.44 7.69 0.96
C GLN A 90 4.76 6.22 0.69
N VAL A 91 4.69 5.37 1.73
CA VAL A 91 4.90 3.92 1.58
C VAL A 91 3.90 3.33 0.58
N TYR A 92 2.61 3.61 0.76
CA TYR A 92 1.56 3.04 -0.09
C TYR A 92 1.51 3.66 -1.48
N TYR A 93 2.00 4.89 -1.66
CA TYR A 93 2.23 5.47 -2.98
C TYR A 93 3.20 4.58 -3.79
N ARG A 94 4.36 4.25 -3.21
CA ARG A 94 5.37 3.41 -3.89
C ARG A 94 4.92 1.98 -4.11
N ILE A 95 4.21 1.40 -3.13
CA ILE A 95 3.62 0.05 -3.28
C ILE A 95 2.61 0.07 -4.44
N ALA A 96 1.68 1.03 -4.46
CA ALA A 96 0.67 1.11 -5.52
C ALA A 96 1.29 1.35 -6.91
N LYS A 97 2.28 2.26 -7.02
CA LYS A 97 3.04 2.45 -8.27
C LYS A 97 3.71 1.16 -8.73
N SER A 98 4.32 0.41 -7.79
CA SER A 98 4.97 -0.88 -8.09
C SER A 98 3.96 -1.92 -8.59
N LEU A 99 2.76 -1.92 -8.01
CA LEU A 99 1.64 -2.77 -8.43
C LEU A 99 0.99 -2.33 -9.75
N GLY A 100 1.49 -1.25 -10.40
CA GLY A 100 1.04 -0.79 -11.71
C GLY A 100 -0.12 0.20 -11.69
N TYR A 101 -0.46 0.77 -10.52
CA TYR A 101 -1.51 1.79 -10.41
C TYR A 101 -0.99 3.15 -10.89
N ASP A 102 -1.89 3.94 -11.47
CA ASP A 102 -1.78 5.40 -11.43
C ASP A 102 -2.18 5.85 -10.02
N VAL A 103 -1.38 6.75 -9.45
CA VAL A 103 -1.48 7.12 -8.03
C VAL A 103 -1.33 8.62 -7.93
N GLN A 104 -2.16 9.24 -7.10
CA GLN A 104 -1.98 10.62 -6.67
C GLN A 104 -2.27 10.76 -5.18
N PHE A 105 -1.53 11.63 -4.53
CA PHE A 105 -1.88 12.10 -3.21
C PHE A 105 -3.08 13.03 -3.31
N VAL A 106 -3.95 12.96 -2.30
CA VAL A 106 -5.05 13.88 -2.09
C VAL A 106 -4.83 14.52 -0.73
N HIS A 107 -4.55 15.81 -0.74
CA HIS A 107 -4.47 16.63 0.46
C HIS A 107 -5.82 17.28 0.72
N VAL A 108 -6.41 16.97 1.86
CA VAL A 108 -7.73 17.48 2.25
C VAL A 108 -7.68 18.16 3.60
N LYS A 109 -8.53 19.16 3.80
CA LYS A 109 -8.87 19.68 5.12
C LYS A 109 -10.06 18.91 5.65
N CYS A 110 -9.88 18.20 6.75
CA CYS A 110 -10.94 17.47 7.43
C CYS A 110 -12.00 18.42 7.96
N ARG A 111 -13.27 18.16 7.65
CA ARG A 111 -14.38 19.05 8.03
C ARG A 111 -14.55 19.17 9.54
N VAL A 112 -14.51 18.03 10.25
CA VAL A 112 -14.79 17.97 11.70
C VAL A 112 -13.62 18.52 12.52
N SER A 113 -12.39 18.09 12.26
CA SER A 113 -11.22 18.50 13.03
C SER A 113 -10.58 19.81 12.56
N GLY A 114 -10.86 20.24 11.32
CA GLY A 114 -10.17 21.37 10.68
C GLY A 114 -8.72 21.10 10.29
N THR A 115 -8.17 19.92 10.59
CA THR A 115 -6.77 19.55 10.32
C THR A 115 -6.57 19.07 8.87
N GLY A 116 -5.34 19.19 8.36
CA GLY A 116 -4.94 18.57 7.09
C GLY A 116 -4.84 17.04 7.21
N HIS A 117 -5.16 16.33 6.13
CA HIS A 117 -5.00 14.88 6.02
C HIS A 117 -4.56 14.48 4.62
N ILE A 118 -3.72 13.45 4.54
CA ILE A 118 -3.24 12.86 3.30
C ILE A 118 -3.87 11.49 3.11
N ARG A 119 -4.43 11.28 1.92
CA ARG A 119 -4.87 9.98 1.43
C ARG A 119 -4.44 9.79 -0.02
N LEU A 120 -4.67 8.60 -0.56
CA LEU A 120 -4.36 8.29 -1.95
C LEU A 120 -5.63 8.18 -2.78
N ARG A 121 -5.56 8.64 -4.03
CA ARG A 121 -6.44 8.15 -5.08
C ARG A 121 -5.65 7.30 -6.05
N LEU A 122 -6.26 6.21 -6.50
CA LEU A 122 -5.62 5.13 -7.24
C LEU A 122 -6.48 4.74 -8.45
N LYS A 123 -5.84 4.42 -9.57
CA LYS A 123 -6.52 3.95 -10.78
C LYS A 123 -5.73 2.79 -11.40
N HIS A 124 -6.43 1.73 -11.78
CA HIS A 124 -5.85 0.58 -12.46
C HIS A 124 -6.88 -0.08 -13.39
N LYS A 125 -6.49 -0.35 -14.64
CA LYS A 125 -7.39 -0.91 -15.67
C LYS A 125 -8.15 -2.15 -15.20
N LYS A 126 -7.45 -3.08 -14.55
CA LYS A 126 -8.03 -4.35 -14.05
C LYS A 126 -8.69 -4.26 -12.68
N HIS A 127 -8.11 -3.49 -11.75
CA HIS A 127 -8.44 -3.61 -10.32
C HIS A 127 -9.42 -2.53 -9.87
N THR A 128 -9.55 -1.45 -10.64
CA THR A 128 -10.51 -0.37 -10.37
C THR A 128 -11.46 -0.14 -11.54
N GLY A 129 -11.45 -1.04 -12.54
CA GLY A 129 -12.18 -0.87 -13.80
C GLY A 129 -11.73 0.35 -14.62
N GLY A 130 -10.51 0.86 -14.35
CA GLY A 130 -10.04 2.10 -14.96
C GLY A 130 -10.64 3.37 -14.35
N ASN A 131 -11.26 3.30 -13.18
CA ASN A 131 -11.77 4.47 -12.44
C ASN A 131 -10.85 4.85 -11.28
N TRP A 132 -10.89 6.13 -10.88
CA TRP A 132 -10.24 6.58 -9.66
C TRP A 132 -11.01 6.09 -8.43
N ILE A 133 -10.31 5.49 -7.48
CA ILE A 133 -10.83 5.11 -6.16
C ILE A 133 -9.97 5.72 -5.08
N ASN A 134 -10.54 6.03 -3.92
CA ASN A 134 -9.78 6.50 -2.77
C ASN A 134 -9.35 5.31 -1.89
N ARG A 135 -8.13 5.40 -1.35
CA ARG A 135 -7.61 4.53 -0.29
C ARG A 135 -6.82 5.36 0.71
N ASP A 136 -6.99 5.02 1.98
CA ASP A 136 -6.43 5.79 3.08
C ASP A 136 -5.66 4.86 4.02
N PRO A 137 -4.36 4.67 3.76
CA PRO A 137 -3.50 3.85 4.59
C PRO A 137 -3.50 4.26 6.08
N ALA A 138 -3.66 5.55 6.39
CA ALA A 138 -3.69 6.03 7.77
C ALA A 138 -4.99 5.65 8.47
N ALA A 139 -6.14 5.85 7.81
CA ALA A 139 -7.42 5.42 8.37
C ALA A 139 -7.49 3.90 8.54
N VAL A 140 -6.87 3.14 7.63
CA VAL A 140 -6.75 1.68 7.77
C VAL A 140 -5.84 1.30 8.94
N ALA A 141 -4.72 2.01 9.14
CA ALA A 141 -3.77 1.78 10.22
C ALA A 141 -4.29 2.17 11.61
N ASP A 142 -5.28 3.06 11.72
CA ASP A 142 -5.84 3.49 13.02
C ASP A 142 -6.77 2.47 13.65
N THR A 143 -7.10 1.39 12.96
CA THR A 143 -8.05 0.39 13.45
C THR A 143 -7.50 -1.03 13.29
N THR A 144 -8.05 -1.96 14.07
CA THR A 144 -7.83 -3.40 13.90
C THR A 144 -9.00 -4.09 13.18
N SER A 145 -9.90 -3.30 12.58
CA SER A 145 -11.17 -3.78 12.00
C SER A 145 -11.01 -4.67 10.76
N GLY A 146 -9.82 -4.69 10.15
CA GLY A 146 -9.62 -5.31 8.84
C GLY A 146 -10.28 -4.55 7.68
N ASN A 147 -10.92 -3.41 7.93
CA ASN A 147 -11.58 -2.63 6.88
C ASN A 147 -10.55 -1.86 6.04
N VAL A 148 -10.15 -2.47 4.92
CA VAL A 148 -9.21 -1.86 3.94
C VAL A 148 -9.81 -0.67 3.18
N ARG A 149 -11.11 -0.41 3.34
CA ARG A 149 -11.82 0.72 2.72
C ARG A 149 -12.13 1.83 3.71
N SER A 150 -11.58 1.79 4.93
CA SER A 150 -11.62 2.92 5.84
C SER A 150 -11.05 4.15 5.14
N LEU A 151 -11.78 5.26 5.20
CA LEU A 151 -11.42 6.54 4.63
C LEU A 151 -11.70 7.63 5.65
N TRP A 152 -10.71 8.47 5.92
CA TRP A 152 -10.95 9.69 6.66
C TRP A 152 -11.20 10.86 5.73
N CYS A 153 -11.96 11.82 6.26
CA CYS A 153 -12.19 13.13 5.66
C CYS A 153 -12.74 12.99 4.23
N GLU A 154 -13.69 12.06 4.05
CA GLU A 154 -14.40 11.86 2.80
C GLU A 154 -15.23 13.08 2.41
N ASP A 155 -15.85 13.73 3.41
CA ASP A 155 -16.55 15.00 3.31
C ASP A 155 -15.64 16.23 3.52
N GLY A 156 -14.32 16.03 3.48
CA GLY A 156 -13.33 17.08 3.63
C GLY A 156 -13.17 17.95 2.38
N TYR A 157 -12.57 19.13 2.55
CA TYR A 157 -12.31 20.06 1.46
C TYR A 157 -10.98 19.73 0.77
N LEU A 158 -10.99 19.54 -0.55
CA LEU A 158 -9.77 19.35 -1.33
C LEU A 158 -8.88 20.61 -1.23
N ILE A 159 -7.64 20.42 -0.81
CA ILE A 159 -6.61 21.46 -0.82
C ILE A 159 -5.79 21.34 -2.11
N ALA A 160 -5.25 20.14 -2.38
CA ALA A 160 -4.41 19.89 -3.55
C ALA A 160 -4.35 18.40 -3.90
N TYR A 161 -4.04 18.11 -5.16
CA TYR A 161 -3.49 16.82 -5.56
C TYR A 161 -1.96 16.93 -5.63
N ASP A 162 -1.26 15.87 -5.24
CA ASP A 162 0.21 15.78 -5.29
C ASP A 162 0.92 17.04 -4.76
N PRO A 163 0.70 17.42 -3.49
CA PRO A 163 1.28 18.65 -2.97
C PRO A 163 2.81 18.59 -3.03
N SER A 164 3.45 19.69 -3.44
CA SER A 164 4.89 19.73 -3.73
C SER A 164 5.78 19.30 -2.56
N TRP A 165 5.30 19.47 -1.32
CA TRP A 165 6.02 19.12 -0.11
C TRP A 165 5.98 17.62 0.24
N ILE A 166 5.14 16.81 -0.41
CA ILE A 166 4.84 15.44 0.04
C ILE A 166 6.05 14.49 0.07
N PHE A 167 7.13 14.81 -0.64
CA PHE A 167 8.38 14.06 -0.63
C PHE A 167 9.59 14.90 -0.21
N THR A 168 9.40 16.16 0.18
CA THR A 168 10.52 17.05 0.52
C THR A 168 10.97 16.91 1.98
N ASP A 169 10.07 16.48 2.85
CA ASP A 169 10.23 16.52 4.30
C ASP A 169 11.30 15.56 4.87
N LEU A 170 11.76 14.58 4.07
CA LEU A 170 12.81 13.63 4.47
C LEU A 170 14.23 14.08 4.11
N TYR A 171 14.37 15.15 3.34
CA TYR A 171 15.66 15.64 2.84
C TYR A 171 16.01 17.05 3.33
N SER A 172 15.14 17.68 4.13
CA SER A 172 15.39 18.96 4.78
C SER A 172 15.89 18.76 6.21
N SER A 173 17.14 18.27 6.35
CA SER A 173 18.12 18.46 7.45
C SER A 173 19.29 17.51 7.23
#